data_AF-A0A4Y2FSV9-F1
#
_entry.id   AF-A0A4Y2FSV9-F1
#
_cell.length_a   1.000
_cell.length_b   1.000
_cell.length_c   1.000
_cell.angle_alpha   90.00
_cell.angle_beta   90.00
_cell.angle_gamma   90.00
#
_symmetry.space_group_name_H-M   'P 1'
#
loop_
_entity.id
_entity.type
_entity.pdbx_description
1 polymer ?
#
loop_
_entity_poly.entity_id
_entity_poly.type
_entity_poly.pdbx_seq_one_letter_code
_entity_poly.pdbx_strand_id
1 'polypeptide(L)'
;MPHRSDFQQGSRASGGVACLTSCQIPSIPILLNTQLQAVALQIQLNSRITVCYLYLPPSVHIEQRHLDDLIQQLPSPFFLLGDFNGHNPLWGSSDTNPRGCQIETLIEDHGLCILNDNSYTHFHQASHTFHTIDLTICSPSLAPFWKFSTSTNLFNSDHFPVVLTHIKNDPTFPKRPVKYNFRKADWPLFESLCQLTPDMVDKNSIDIAVNTITDYIITSADISIPKTSGNIPKLSKPWWNTECDTCQKTLEKAWYNFRRYPTTHNLIKFKKARAKFRQIRRRSMNTTWCSYVNSITRQVSSKIVSDKVRKIFGCYSDTQNISFLNYNGQVISDVKEIANVIGQTLSEISGESSYPNDFIAFKKCEEQKSVDFLPSYAEDYNSTFSYHELKTAIIKSNPTSPGPDHIHNNMLKHLGESLLTILLLFNRIWQERVFPLSWLKAIVVPIPKPGKDKQDPNNYRPIALTSCLSKLLERMVSARLMHVLERSKWFVPSQSGFRRRRGTIDNLLKLETAIREAFVRKKHLVSIFFDIEKAYDRNWRHGILRFI
;
A
#
# COMPACT_ATOMS: atom_id res chain seq x y z
N MET A 1 9.89 6.62 -2.81
CA MET A 1 10.50 7.97 -2.97
C MET A 1 11.24 8.00 -4.30
N PRO A 2 11.32 9.13 -5.02
CA PRO A 2 12.19 9.22 -6.19
C PRO A 2 13.67 9.09 -5.77
N HIS A 3 14.46 8.32 -6.52
CA HIS A 3 15.92 8.29 -6.37
C HIS A 3 16.50 9.37 -7.27
N ARG A 4 17.34 10.26 -6.74
CA ARG A 4 17.82 11.44 -7.47
C ARG A 4 19.32 11.60 -7.29
N SER A 5 20.02 11.87 -8.39
CA SER A 5 21.41 12.30 -8.43
C SER A 5 21.44 13.66 -9.11
N ASP A 6 21.75 14.71 -8.35
CA ASP A 6 21.84 16.09 -8.84
C ASP A 6 23.29 16.53 -8.88
N PHE A 7 23.68 17.25 -9.93
CA PHE A 7 24.97 17.92 -9.93
C PHE A 7 24.87 19.24 -9.16
N GLN A 8 25.66 19.37 -8.10
CA GLN A 8 25.68 20.56 -7.25
C GLN A 8 26.84 21.47 -7.65
N GLN A 9 26.52 22.68 -8.12
CA GLN A 9 27.51 23.73 -8.34
C GLN A 9 27.28 24.84 -7.29
N GLY A 10 27.98 24.74 -6.15
CA GLY A 10 27.75 25.61 -5.00
C GLY A 10 26.37 25.36 -4.36
N SER A 11 25.58 26.41 -4.12
CA SER A 11 24.23 26.31 -3.52
C SER A 11 23.10 26.06 -4.53
N ARG A 12 23.42 25.86 -5.81
CA ARG A 12 22.44 25.59 -6.87
C ARG A 12 22.70 24.23 -7.52
N ALA A 13 21.65 23.41 -7.61
CA ALA A 13 21.67 22.20 -8.43
C ALA A 13 21.48 22.57 -9.90
N SER A 14 22.33 22.04 -10.79
CA SER A 14 22.26 22.27 -12.25
C SER A 14 22.35 20.95 -13.01
N GLY A 15 21.23 20.50 -13.57
CA GLY A 15 21.13 19.17 -14.18
C GLY A 15 20.98 18.06 -13.14
N GLY A 16 20.52 16.90 -13.58
CA GLY A 16 20.38 15.73 -12.72
C GLY A 16 19.52 14.63 -13.32
N VAL A 17 19.65 13.43 -12.75
CA VAL A 17 18.83 12.28 -13.08
C VAL A 17 17.93 11.97 -11.91
N ALA A 18 16.66 11.71 -12.20
CA ALA A 18 15.72 11.19 -11.23
C ALA A 18 15.05 9.92 -11.78
N CYS A 19 14.93 8.92 -10.93
CA CYS A 19 14.14 7.74 -11.21
C CYS A 19 12.93 7.65 -10.29
N LEU A 20 11.79 7.26 -10.89
CA LEU A 20 10.56 6.94 -10.20
C LEU A 20 10.12 5.51 -10.57
N THR A 21 10.00 4.64 -9.58
CA THR A 21 9.42 3.30 -9.75
C THR A 21 7.98 3.26 -9.24
N SER A 22 7.16 2.41 -9.86
CA SER A 22 5.84 2.10 -9.30
C SER A 22 6.02 1.41 -7.95
N CYS A 23 5.26 1.82 -6.93
CA CYS A 23 5.25 1.16 -5.61
C CYS A 23 4.76 -0.30 -5.64
N GLN A 24 4.38 -0.80 -6.81
CA GLN A 24 3.87 -2.13 -7.05
C GLN A 24 4.93 -3.08 -7.60
N ILE A 25 6.01 -2.54 -8.16
CA ILE A 25 7.11 -3.33 -8.69
C ILE A 25 8.19 -3.36 -7.61
N PRO A 26 8.52 -4.54 -7.05
CA PRO A 26 9.63 -4.66 -6.14
C PRO A 26 10.89 -4.11 -6.81
N SER A 27 11.53 -3.14 -6.16
CA SER A 27 12.75 -2.52 -6.66
C SER A 27 13.76 -2.30 -5.54
N ILE A 28 15.03 -2.40 -5.91
CA ILE A 28 16.19 -2.24 -5.03
C ILE A 28 17.09 -1.19 -5.67
N PRO A 29 17.39 -0.06 -5.00
CA PRO A 29 18.35 0.90 -5.52
C PRO A 29 19.75 0.29 -5.53
N ILE A 30 20.52 0.56 -6.58
CA ILE A 30 21.92 0.16 -6.67
C ILE A 30 22.75 1.38 -6.30
N LEU A 31 23.62 1.22 -5.29
CA LEU A 31 24.56 2.27 -4.91
C LEU A 31 25.69 2.30 -5.93
N LEU A 32 25.72 3.35 -6.75
CA LEU A 32 26.78 3.58 -7.74
C LEU A 32 27.88 4.44 -7.11
N ASN A 33 29.12 4.00 -7.22
CA ASN A 33 30.30 4.80 -6.96
C ASN A 33 30.78 5.43 -8.28
N THR A 34 30.17 6.55 -8.66
CA THR A 34 30.49 7.25 -9.90
C THR A 34 30.37 8.76 -9.71
N GLN A 35 31.18 9.52 -10.46
CA GLN A 35 31.06 10.98 -10.55
C GLN A 35 30.03 11.41 -11.61
N LEU A 36 29.53 10.45 -12.40
CA LEU A 36 28.51 10.69 -13.41
C LEU A 36 27.15 10.96 -12.78
N GLN A 37 26.32 11.72 -13.49
CA GLN A 37 24.93 11.91 -13.10
C GLN A 37 24.14 10.66 -13.48
N ALA A 38 24.22 9.64 -12.62
CA ALA A 38 23.61 8.33 -12.83
C ALA A 38 22.79 7.87 -11.63
N VAL A 39 21.69 7.16 -11.89
CA VAL A 39 20.89 6.48 -10.87
C VAL A 39 20.52 5.11 -11.41
N ALA A 40 20.90 4.05 -10.68
CA ALA A 40 20.54 2.69 -11.02
C ALA A 40 19.63 2.05 -9.98
N LEU A 41 18.79 1.14 -10.45
CA LEU A 41 17.95 0.31 -9.61
C LEU A 41 17.69 -1.02 -10.28
N GLN A 42 17.53 -2.06 -9.48
CA GLN A 42 17.11 -3.37 -9.93
C GLN A 42 15.60 -3.51 -9.72
N ILE A 43 14.86 -3.86 -10.77
CA ILE A 43 13.44 -4.19 -10.70
C ILE A 43 13.23 -5.70 -10.80
N GLN A 44 12.27 -6.21 -10.04
CA GLN A 44 11.78 -7.58 -10.16
C GLN A 44 10.51 -7.58 -11.02
N LEU A 45 10.62 -8.11 -12.24
CA LEU A 45 9.47 -8.50 -13.07
C LEU A 45 9.37 -10.04 -13.03
N ASN A 46 9.26 -10.71 -14.19
CA ASN A 46 9.42 -12.16 -14.29
C ASN A 46 10.88 -12.60 -14.02
N SER A 47 11.83 -11.70 -14.27
CA SER A 47 13.25 -11.82 -13.93
C SER A 47 13.76 -10.50 -13.31
N ARG A 48 14.95 -10.54 -12.72
CA ARG A 48 15.64 -9.34 -12.23
C ARG A 48 16.24 -8.60 -13.42
N ILE A 49 15.93 -7.31 -13.53
CA ILE A 49 16.47 -6.42 -14.56
C ILE A 49 17.00 -5.17 -13.88
N THR A 50 18.22 -4.77 -14.23
CA THR A 50 18.79 -3.50 -13.78
C THR A 50 18.42 -2.39 -14.76
N VAL A 51 18.04 -1.22 -14.26
CA VAL A 51 17.81 -0.02 -15.08
C VAL A 51 18.67 1.10 -14.53
N CYS A 52 19.61 1.56 -15.34
CA CYS A 52 20.46 2.69 -15.07
C CYS A 52 20.03 3.88 -15.92
N TYR A 53 19.73 4.99 -15.27
CA TYR A 53 19.47 6.27 -15.91
C TYR A 53 20.72 7.13 -15.85
N LEU A 54 21.12 7.71 -16.97
CA LEU A 54 22.36 8.48 -17.12
C LEU A 54 22.07 9.81 -17.83
N TYR A 55 22.65 10.89 -17.33
CA TYR A 55 22.67 12.18 -18.01
C TYR A 55 24.11 12.62 -18.23
N LEU A 56 24.47 12.89 -19.48
CA LEU A 56 25.77 13.40 -19.88
C LEU A 56 25.61 14.85 -20.36
N PRO A 57 26.06 15.86 -19.58
CA PRO A 57 25.94 17.25 -20.00
C PRO A 57 26.74 17.54 -21.28
N PRO A 58 26.22 18.35 -22.22
CA PRO A 58 26.84 18.55 -23.53
C PRO A 58 28.21 19.25 -23.48
N SER A 59 28.46 20.07 -22.46
CA SER A 59 29.68 20.87 -22.33
C SER A 59 30.71 20.30 -21.35
N VAL A 60 30.47 19.11 -20.78
CA VAL A 60 31.34 18.51 -19.78
C VAL A 60 32.18 17.40 -20.41
N HIS A 61 33.51 17.50 -20.28
CA HIS A 61 34.41 16.44 -20.68
C HIS A 61 34.27 15.25 -19.73
N ILE A 62 34.11 14.05 -20.27
CA ILE A 62 33.97 12.80 -19.52
C ILE A 62 34.92 11.79 -20.14
N GLU A 63 35.76 11.20 -19.30
CA GLU A 63 36.75 10.20 -19.71
C GLU A 63 36.07 8.84 -19.94
N GLN A 64 36.56 8.07 -20.92
CA GLN A 64 35.99 6.75 -21.28
C GLN A 64 35.94 5.81 -20.06
N ARG A 65 37.00 5.78 -19.25
CA ARG A 65 37.08 4.97 -18.03
C ARG A 65 35.90 5.16 -17.08
N HIS A 66 35.33 6.37 -16.98
CA HIS A 66 34.20 6.62 -16.07
C HIS A 66 32.92 5.96 -16.57
N LEU A 67 32.75 5.84 -17.88
CA LEU A 67 31.64 5.10 -18.49
C LEU A 67 31.86 3.59 -18.34
N ASP A 68 33.09 3.11 -18.55
CA ASP A 68 33.42 1.69 -18.37
C ASP A 68 33.22 1.24 -16.90
N ASP A 69 33.73 2.04 -15.95
CA ASP A 69 33.56 1.80 -14.51
C ASP A 69 32.07 1.79 -14.12
N LEU A 70 31.24 2.61 -14.77
CA LEU A 70 29.79 2.61 -14.54
C LEU A 70 29.16 1.29 -15.02
N ILE A 71 29.49 0.83 -16.22
CA ILE A 71 28.95 -0.43 -16.77
C ILE A 71 29.33 -1.62 -15.90
N GLN A 72 30.58 -1.69 -15.42
CA GLN A 72 31.04 -2.78 -14.55
C GLN A 72 30.30 -2.86 -13.21
N GLN A 73 29.72 -1.75 -12.74
CA GLN A 73 28.92 -1.71 -11.51
C GLN A 73 27.49 -2.21 -11.70
N LEU A 74 27.00 -2.37 -12.94
CA LEU A 74 25.62 -2.75 -13.21
C LEU A 74 25.44 -4.27 -13.26
N PRO A 75 24.61 -4.87 -12.38
CA PRO A 75 24.31 -6.29 -12.48
C PRO A 75 23.54 -6.61 -13.76
N SER A 76 24.05 -7.57 -14.54
CA SER A 76 23.37 -8.07 -15.75
C SER A 76 22.12 -8.89 -15.41
N PRO A 77 21.08 -8.85 -16.26
CA PRO A 77 20.96 -8.00 -17.45
C PRO A 77 20.51 -6.57 -17.09
N PHE A 78 20.95 -5.58 -17.88
CA PHE A 78 20.66 -4.17 -17.60
C PHE A 78 20.24 -3.34 -18.83
N PHE A 79 19.53 -2.25 -18.56
CA PHE A 79 19.31 -1.13 -19.46
C PHE A 79 20.15 0.07 -19.01
N LEU A 80 20.73 0.78 -19.98
CA LEU A 80 21.32 2.09 -19.81
C LEU A 80 20.52 3.10 -20.65
N LEU A 81 19.80 3.99 -19.96
CA LEU A 81 18.82 4.91 -20.52
C LEU A 81 19.18 6.36 -20.18
N GLY A 82 18.81 7.31 -21.03
CA GLY A 82 18.82 8.73 -20.67
C GLY A 82 19.35 9.62 -21.78
N ASP A 83 19.71 10.85 -21.44
CA ASP A 83 20.19 11.86 -22.38
C ASP A 83 21.72 11.90 -22.39
N PHE A 84 22.29 11.47 -23.51
CA PHE A 84 23.72 11.32 -23.69
C PHE A 84 24.38 12.50 -24.40
N ASN A 85 23.60 13.39 -25.02
CA ASN A 85 24.09 14.48 -25.87
C ASN A 85 25.11 14.03 -26.96
N GLY A 86 25.05 12.76 -27.36
CA GLY A 86 25.93 12.14 -28.36
C GLY A 86 25.23 11.98 -29.71
N HIS A 87 25.88 12.45 -30.77
CA HIS A 87 25.39 12.35 -32.14
C HIS A 87 26.16 11.23 -32.86
N ASN A 88 25.44 10.27 -33.44
CA ASN A 88 26.00 9.23 -34.30
C ASN A 88 24.91 8.67 -35.25
N PRO A 89 25.24 8.34 -36.51
CA PRO A 89 24.35 7.65 -37.44
C PRO A 89 23.79 6.31 -36.93
N LEU A 90 24.48 5.59 -36.05
CA LEU A 90 24.03 4.32 -35.45
C LEU A 90 22.67 4.40 -34.76
N TRP A 91 22.30 5.58 -34.24
CA TRP A 91 20.99 5.84 -33.63
C TRP A 91 20.20 6.95 -34.33
N GLY A 92 20.52 7.22 -35.59
CA GLY A 92 19.73 8.09 -36.45
C GLY A 92 20.06 9.57 -36.38
N SER A 93 21.26 9.94 -35.89
CA SER A 93 21.77 11.31 -36.06
C SER A 93 22.31 11.51 -37.48
N SER A 94 22.25 12.74 -38.00
CA SER A 94 22.82 13.10 -39.31
C SER A 94 24.35 13.21 -39.32
N ASP A 95 24.92 13.38 -38.14
CA ASP A 95 26.32 13.71 -37.90
C ASP A 95 26.88 12.86 -36.75
N THR A 96 28.21 12.80 -36.67
CA THR A 96 28.92 12.17 -35.55
C THR A 96 29.70 13.22 -34.78
N ASN A 97 29.48 13.32 -33.46
CA ASN A 97 30.27 14.17 -32.58
C ASN A 97 31.20 13.33 -31.69
N PRO A 98 32.21 13.94 -31.00
CA PRO A 98 33.14 13.18 -30.15
C PRO A 98 32.45 12.36 -29.06
N ARG A 99 31.30 12.84 -28.55
CA ARG A 99 30.49 12.12 -27.58
C ARG A 99 29.81 10.89 -28.17
N GLY A 100 29.36 10.97 -29.41
CA GLY A 100 28.81 9.83 -30.15
C GLY A 100 29.85 8.77 -30.46
N CYS A 101 31.06 9.15 -30.89
CA CYS A 101 32.15 8.19 -31.04
C CYS A 101 32.47 7.48 -29.72
N GLN A 102 32.48 8.22 -28.61
CA GLN A 102 32.73 7.66 -27.29
C GLN A 102 31.69 6.60 -26.88
N ILE A 103 30.40 6.89 -27.13
CA ILE A 103 29.31 5.96 -26.81
C ILE A 103 29.33 4.76 -27.75
N GLU A 104 29.67 4.94 -29.01
CA GLU A 104 29.88 3.85 -29.98
C GLU A 104 30.97 2.90 -29.47
N THR A 105 32.13 3.41 -29.09
CA THR A 105 33.20 2.60 -28.47
C THR A 105 32.72 1.87 -27.21
N LEU A 106 31.97 2.54 -26.33
CA LEU A 106 31.39 1.89 -25.14
C LEU A 106 30.45 0.72 -25.49
N ILE A 107 29.64 0.87 -26.55
CA ILE A 107 28.73 -0.18 -27.01
C ILE A 107 29.51 -1.37 -27.56
N GLU A 108 30.54 -1.11 -28.37
CA GLU A 108 31.40 -2.13 -28.97
C GLU A 108 32.20 -2.90 -27.91
N ASP A 109 32.90 -2.19 -27.02
CA ASP A 109 33.80 -2.78 -26.02
C ASP A 109 33.07 -3.69 -25.02
N HIS A 110 31.83 -3.33 -24.66
CA HIS A 110 31.01 -4.10 -23.71
C HIS A 110 29.97 -5.00 -24.38
N GLY A 111 29.97 -5.09 -25.73
CA GLY A 111 29.05 -5.94 -26.49
C GLY A 111 27.58 -5.63 -26.23
N LEU A 112 27.22 -4.35 -26.15
CA LEU A 112 25.86 -3.90 -25.85
C LEU A 112 25.01 -3.76 -27.11
N CYS A 113 23.69 -3.68 -26.94
CA CYS A 113 22.74 -3.49 -28.03
C CYS A 113 22.00 -2.16 -27.90
N ILE A 114 21.88 -1.43 -29.00
CA ILE A 114 21.07 -0.22 -29.08
C ILE A 114 19.68 -0.55 -29.61
N LEU A 115 18.63 0.00 -28.98
CA LEU A 115 17.24 -0.24 -29.36
C LEU A 115 16.59 0.89 -30.15
N ASN A 116 17.23 2.05 -30.26
CA ASN A 116 16.70 3.21 -30.96
C ASN A 116 16.36 2.87 -32.43
N ASP A 117 15.21 3.35 -32.93
CA ASP A 117 14.68 3.06 -34.27
C ASP A 117 14.80 4.25 -35.25
N ASN A 118 15.81 5.10 -35.04
CA ASN A 118 16.02 6.39 -35.73
C ASN A 118 14.93 7.45 -35.48
N SER A 119 13.94 7.19 -34.62
CA SER A 119 13.00 8.23 -34.22
C SER A 119 13.67 9.32 -33.39
N TYR A 120 13.30 10.57 -33.64
CA TYR A 120 13.79 11.71 -32.89
C TYR A 120 13.32 11.71 -31.43
N THR A 121 14.22 11.98 -30.50
CA THR A 121 13.94 12.02 -29.06
C THR A 121 13.98 13.42 -28.47
N HIS A 122 14.46 14.41 -29.21
CA HIS A 122 14.55 15.79 -28.76
C HIS A 122 14.16 16.78 -29.87
N PHE A 123 13.48 17.86 -29.49
CA PHE A 123 13.15 19.00 -30.34
C PHE A 123 13.84 20.27 -29.84
N HIS A 124 14.88 20.70 -30.54
CA HIS A 124 15.66 21.88 -30.18
C HIS A 124 14.91 23.15 -30.55
N GLN A 125 14.40 23.87 -29.54
CA GLN A 125 13.51 25.01 -29.73
C GLN A 125 14.17 26.21 -30.44
N ALA A 126 15.49 26.36 -30.35
CA ALA A 126 16.19 27.52 -30.92
C ALA A 126 16.43 27.37 -32.43
N SER A 127 16.93 26.21 -32.86
CA SER A 127 17.15 25.90 -34.29
C SER A 127 15.92 25.32 -34.98
N HIS A 128 14.88 24.94 -34.22
CA HIS A 128 13.71 24.21 -34.70
C HIS A 128 14.04 22.86 -35.37
N THR A 129 15.13 22.22 -34.95
CA THR A 129 15.58 20.91 -35.46
C THR A 129 15.23 19.79 -34.50
N PHE A 130 15.28 18.57 -35.02
CA PHE A 130 15.06 17.35 -34.25
C PHE A 130 16.37 16.58 -34.11
N HIS A 131 16.60 15.98 -32.95
CA HIS A 131 17.81 15.23 -32.64
C HIS A 131 17.47 13.95 -31.89
N THR A 132 18.38 12.97 -31.94
CA THR A 132 18.29 11.71 -31.22
C THR A 132 19.44 11.64 -30.23
N ILE A 133 19.22 12.20 -29.05
CA ILE A 133 20.21 12.29 -27.97
C ILE A 133 19.83 11.43 -26.76
N ASP A 134 18.58 10.99 -26.69
CA ASP A 134 18.12 10.06 -25.66
C ASP A 134 18.29 8.62 -26.16
N LEU A 135 19.20 7.88 -25.53
CA LEU A 135 19.57 6.55 -25.99
C LEU A 135 18.97 5.47 -25.08
N THR A 136 18.65 4.34 -25.70
CA THR A 136 18.25 3.10 -25.05
C THR A 136 19.26 2.02 -25.41
N ILE A 137 20.20 1.78 -24.51
CA ILE A 137 21.23 0.74 -24.63
C ILE A 137 20.89 -0.38 -23.65
N CYS A 138 21.13 -1.64 -24.02
CA CYS A 138 20.81 -2.79 -23.18
C CYS A 138 21.77 -3.97 -23.36
N SER A 139 21.78 -4.87 -22.40
CA SER A 139 22.44 -6.17 -22.54
C SER A 139 21.80 -7.00 -23.66
N PRO A 140 22.58 -7.82 -24.41
CA PRO A 140 22.07 -8.61 -25.54
C PRO A 140 20.89 -9.52 -25.20
N SER A 141 20.82 -10.04 -23.97
CA SER A 141 19.73 -10.90 -23.52
C SER A 141 18.38 -10.19 -23.42
N LEU A 142 18.34 -8.84 -23.40
CA LEU A 142 17.10 -8.06 -23.33
C LEU A 142 16.62 -7.64 -24.72
N ALA A 143 17.53 -7.41 -25.67
CA ALA A 143 17.20 -6.81 -26.97
C ALA A 143 16.05 -7.51 -27.73
N PRO A 144 15.96 -8.85 -27.79
CA PRO A 144 14.88 -9.53 -28.53
C PRO A 144 13.49 -9.38 -27.91
N PHE A 145 13.38 -8.93 -26.65
CA PHE A 145 12.14 -8.93 -25.89
C PHE A 145 11.52 -7.54 -25.71
N TRP A 146 12.22 -6.48 -26.11
CA TRP A 146 11.79 -5.11 -25.88
C TRP A 146 11.78 -4.31 -27.17
N LYS A 147 10.71 -3.55 -27.38
CA LYS A 147 10.51 -2.65 -28.51
C LYS A 147 10.64 -1.20 -28.05
N PHE A 148 11.51 -0.46 -28.71
CA PHE A 148 11.64 0.98 -28.57
C PHE A 148 10.53 1.72 -29.34
N SER A 149 10.11 2.86 -28.82
CA SER A 149 9.25 3.80 -29.51
C SER A 149 9.35 5.18 -28.86
N THR A 150 9.21 6.24 -29.65
CA THR A 150 9.10 7.62 -29.13
C THR A 150 7.65 8.09 -29.16
N SER A 151 7.21 8.74 -28.10
CA SER A 151 5.89 9.40 -28.10
C SER A 151 5.87 10.56 -29.10
N THR A 152 4.72 10.77 -29.73
CA THR A 152 4.53 11.92 -30.64
C THR A 152 4.25 13.23 -29.92
N ASN A 153 3.99 13.19 -28.61
CA ASN A 153 3.63 14.33 -27.79
C ASN A 153 4.79 14.71 -26.85
N LEU A 154 5.16 16.00 -26.85
CA LEU A 154 6.22 16.55 -26.00
C LEU A 154 5.80 16.78 -24.54
N PHE A 155 4.50 16.76 -24.22
CA PHE A 155 3.97 17.00 -22.86
C PHE A 155 4.47 18.30 -22.17
N ASN A 156 4.80 19.35 -22.94
CA ASN A 156 5.42 20.61 -22.52
C ASN A 156 6.93 20.56 -22.18
N SER A 157 7.61 19.45 -22.46
CA SER A 157 9.07 19.36 -22.56
C SER A 157 9.55 19.69 -23.99
N ASP A 158 10.85 19.70 -24.17
CA ASP A 158 11.63 19.64 -25.40
C ASP A 158 12.08 18.21 -25.76
N HIS A 159 12.05 17.27 -24.81
CA HIS A 159 12.28 15.85 -25.07
C HIS A 159 10.97 15.09 -25.32
N PHE A 160 11.02 14.16 -26.25
CA PHE A 160 9.98 13.16 -26.48
C PHE A 160 10.14 12.01 -25.49
N PRO A 161 9.07 11.61 -24.80
CA PRO A 161 9.12 10.41 -23.97
C PRO A 161 9.53 9.19 -24.79
N VAL A 162 10.61 8.55 -24.38
CA VAL A 162 11.02 7.23 -24.83
C VAL A 162 10.20 6.17 -24.10
N VAL A 163 9.63 5.22 -24.84
CA VAL A 163 8.77 4.16 -24.32
C VAL A 163 9.30 2.80 -24.77
N LEU A 164 9.67 1.98 -23.79
CA LEU A 164 10.05 0.58 -23.99
C LEU A 164 8.85 -0.32 -23.70
N THR A 165 8.49 -1.14 -24.69
CA THR A 165 7.36 -2.08 -24.59
C THR A 165 7.87 -3.50 -24.69
N HIS A 166 7.55 -4.34 -23.71
CA HIS A 166 7.87 -5.76 -23.75
C HIS A 166 7.01 -6.48 -24.81
N ILE A 167 7.62 -7.27 -25.70
CA ILE A 167 6.98 -7.83 -26.90
C ILE A 167 5.98 -8.94 -26.56
N LYS A 168 6.25 -9.74 -25.53
CA LYS A 168 5.27 -10.69 -25.00
C LYS A 168 4.44 -10.01 -23.91
N ASN A 169 3.13 -10.19 -23.91
CA ASN A 169 2.23 -9.72 -22.83
C ASN A 169 2.41 -10.54 -21.52
N ASP A 170 3.63 -10.96 -21.20
CA ASP A 170 3.96 -11.80 -20.05
C ASP A 170 4.22 -11.05 -18.72
N PRO A 171 4.50 -9.73 -18.63
CA PRO A 171 4.64 -9.13 -17.31
C PRO A 171 3.25 -9.04 -16.68
N THR A 172 2.97 -10.00 -15.79
CA THR A 172 1.76 -9.98 -14.97
C THR A 172 1.92 -8.87 -13.94
N PHE A 173 1.43 -7.68 -14.27
CA PHE A 173 1.36 -6.61 -13.28
C PHE A 173 0.48 -7.08 -12.12
N PRO A 174 0.89 -6.84 -10.87
CA PRO A 174 0.13 -7.28 -9.71
C PRO A 174 -1.25 -6.63 -9.73
N LYS A 175 -2.29 -7.45 -9.95
CA LYS A 175 -3.68 -7.02 -9.82
C LYS A 175 -3.99 -6.83 -8.35
N ARG A 176 -4.88 -5.89 -8.05
CA ARG A 176 -5.41 -5.76 -6.69
C ARG A 176 -6.38 -6.92 -6.45
N PRO A 177 -6.51 -7.39 -5.19
CA PRO A 177 -7.56 -8.34 -4.84
C PRO A 177 -8.91 -7.78 -5.27
N VAL A 178 -9.70 -8.62 -5.94
CA VAL A 178 -11.07 -8.32 -6.30
C VAL A 178 -11.89 -8.19 -5.02
N LYS A 179 -12.66 -7.10 -4.92
CA LYS A 179 -13.49 -6.78 -3.74
C LYS A 179 -14.91 -6.46 -4.16
N TYR A 180 -15.89 -6.79 -3.33
CA TYR A 180 -17.27 -6.34 -3.47
C TYR A 180 -17.36 -4.81 -3.47
N ASN A 181 -18.13 -4.27 -4.41
CA ASN A 181 -18.43 -2.85 -4.47
C ASN A 181 -19.79 -2.57 -3.83
N PHE A 182 -19.81 -2.45 -2.50
CA PHE A 182 -21.03 -2.20 -1.72
C PHE A 182 -21.76 -0.90 -2.07
N ARG A 183 -21.14 0.03 -2.80
CA ARG A 183 -21.81 1.26 -3.27
C ARG A 183 -22.76 1.01 -4.44
N LYS A 184 -22.59 -0.12 -5.13
CA LYS A 184 -23.41 -0.56 -6.27
C LYS A 184 -24.17 -1.85 -5.96
N ALA A 185 -24.27 -2.21 -4.68
CA ALA A 185 -25.00 -3.41 -4.25
C ALA A 185 -26.50 -3.21 -4.46
N ASP A 186 -27.15 -4.25 -4.98
CA ASP A 186 -28.62 -4.36 -4.98
C ASP A 186 -29.05 -5.05 -3.68
N TRP A 187 -29.25 -4.27 -2.62
CA TRP A 187 -29.64 -4.79 -1.31
C TRP A 187 -31.02 -5.45 -1.28
N PRO A 188 -32.06 -4.93 -1.95
CA PRO A 188 -33.34 -5.64 -2.07
C PRO A 188 -33.20 -7.03 -2.70
N LEU A 189 -32.40 -7.16 -3.77
CA LEU A 189 -32.12 -8.47 -4.38
C LEU A 189 -31.29 -9.37 -3.45
N PHE A 190 -30.31 -8.81 -2.74
CA PHE A 190 -29.54 -9.57 -1.75
C PHE A 190 -30.45 -10.16 -0.66
N GLU A 191 -31.37 -9.35 -0.11
CA GLU A 191 -32.30 -9.75 0.94
C GLU A 191 -33.31 -10.79 0.45
N SER A 192 -33.83 -10.66 -0.77
CA SER A 192 -34.75 -11.65 -1.34
C SER A 192 -34.09 -12.99 -1.63
N LEU A 193 -32.80 -13.00 -2.01
CA LEU A 193 -32.04 -14.23 -2.25
C LEU A 193 -31.54 -14.88 -0.96
N CYS A 194 -31.12 -14.08 0.03
CA CYS A 194 -30.48 -14.56 1.27
C CYS A 194 -31.49 -14.89 2.39
N GLN A 195 -32.45 -15.77 2.09
CA GLN A 195 -33.43 -16.33 3.02
C GLN A 195 -32.86 -17.52 3.82
N LEU A 196 -32.36 -17.27 5.03
CA LEU A 196 -31.83 -18.31 5.92
C LEU A 196 -32.95 -18.92 6.76
N THR A 197 -33.12 -20.24 6.71
CA THR A 197 -34.17 -20.94 7.45
C THR A 197 -33.64 -21.63 8.71
N PRO A 198 -34.46 -21.79 9.77
CA PRO A 198 -34.07 -22.51 10.99
C PRO A 198 -33.57 -23.94 10.74
N ASP A 199 -34.14 -24.63 9.75
CA ASP A 199 -33.73 -25.99 9.35
C ASP A 199 -32.24 -26.08 8.96
N MET A 200 -31.66 -25.00 8.43
CA MET A 200 -30.22 -24.93 8.09
C MET A 200 -29.35 -24.99 9.35
N VAL A 201 -29.87 -24.56 10.49
CA VAL A 201 -29.19 -24.57 11.78
C VAL A 201 -29.50 -25.84 12.55
N ASP A 202 -30.75 -26.29 12.64
CA ASP A 202 -31.14 -27.26 13.68
C ASP A 202 -30.69 -28.71 13.43
N LYS A 203 -30.51 -29.13 12.17
CA LYS A 203 -30.37 -30.56 11.82
C LYS A 203 -28.94 -31.08 11.73
N ASN A 204 -27.96 -30.20 11.55
CA ASN A 204 -26.59 -30.59 11.21
C ASN A 204 -25.63 -30.30 12.37
N SER A 205 -24.35 -30.69 12.26
CA SER A 205 -23.34 -30.20 13.20
C SER A 205 -23.18 -28.67 13.06
N ILE A 206 -22.68 -28.02 14.12
CA ILE A 206 -22.42 -26.56 14.11
C ILE A 206 -21.52 -26.14 12.95
N ASP A 207 -20.47 -26.91 12.65
CA ASP A 207 -19.57 -26.62 11.52
C ASP A 207 -20.30 -26.67 10.17
N ILE A 208 -21.17 -27.67 9.96
CA ILE A 208 -21.96 -27.77 8.73
C ILE A 208 -22.94 -26.60 8.65
N ALA A 209 -23.65 -26.28 9.73
CA ALA A 209 -24.58 -25.14 9.77
C ALA A 209 -23.89 -23.82 9.43
N VAL A 210 -22.71 -23.56 9.99
CA VAL A 210 -21.90 -22.37 9.69
C VAL A 210 -21.49 -22.32 8.23
N ASN A 211 -21.03 -23.44 7.66
CA ASN A 211 -20.63 -23.49 6.25
C ASN A 211 -21.84 -23.26 5.33
N THR A 212 -22.97 -23.91 5.59
CA THR A 212 -24.21 -23.71 4.82
C THR A 212 -24.68 -22.25 4.84
N ILE A 213 -24.70 -21.62 6.02
CA ILE A 213 -25.07 -20.20 6.15
C ILE A 213 -24.06 -19.31 5.40
N THR A 214 -22.77 -19.62 5.51
CA THR A 214 -21.71 -18.86 4.81
C THR A 214 -21.89 -18.94 3.31
N ASP A 215 -22.09 -20.13 2.76
CA ASP A 215 -22.28 -20.36 1.33
C ASP A 215 -23.51 -19.63 0.82
N TYR A 216 -24.62 -19.64 1.57
CA TYR A 216 -25.84 -18.94 1.19
C TYR A 216 -25.68 -17.42 1.15
N ILE A 217 -24.97 -16.85 2.14
CA ILE A 217 -24.64 -15.41 2.18
C ILE A 217 -23.74 -15.04 1.00
N ILE A 218 -22.71 -15.83 0.72
CA ILE A 218 -21.73 -15.54 -0.34
C ILE A 218 -22.34 -15.70 -1.74
N THR A 219 -23.10 -16.76 -1.99
CA THR A 219 -23.79 -16.96 -3.27
C THR A 219 -24.80 -15.85 -3.55
N SER A 220 -25.60 -15.46 -2.55
CA SER A 220 -26.52 -14.32 -2.65
C SER A 220 -25.78 -13.02 -2.93
N ALA A 221 -24.64 -12.79 -2.28
CA ALA A 221 -23.80 -11.61 -2.49
C ALA A 221 -23.15 -11.59 -3.88
N ASP A 222 -22.74 -12.74 -4.41
CA ASP A 222 -22.11 -12.84 -5.72
C ASP A 222 -23.08 -12.50 -6.86
N ILE A 223 -24.37 -12.76 -6.68
CA ILE A 223 -25.42 -12.41 -7.63
C ILE A 223 -25.80 -10.93 -7.52
N SER A 224 -25.94 -10.42 -6.30
CA SER A 224 -26.52 -9.09 -6.02
C SER A 224 -25.50 -7.96 -5.89
N ILE A 225 -24.21 -8.26 -5.68
CA ILE A 225 -23.18 -7.26 -5.40
C ILE A 225 -22.05 -7.34 -6.43
N PRO A 226 -21.89 -6.33 -7.29
CA PRO A 226 -20.84 -6.34 -8.30
C PRO A 226 -19.45 -6.27 -7.65
N LYS A 227 -18.52 -7.05 -8.19
CA LYS A 227 -17.12 -7.05 -7.79
C LYS A 227 -16.31 -6.00 -8.58
N THR A 228 -15.27 -5.47 -7.96
CA THR A 228 -14.31 -4.56 -8.62
C THR A 228 -13.46 -5.31 -9.64
N SER A 229 -12.99 -4.65 -10.69
CA SER A 229 -12.22 -5.30 -11.76
C SER A 229 -10.82 -5.78 -11.36
N GLY A 230 -10.35 -5.48 -10.15
CA GLY A 230 -8.96 -5.72 -9.71
C GLY A 230 -7.93 -4.83 -10.41
N ASN A 231 -8.32 -4.09 -11.45
CA ASN A 231 -7.45 -3.15 -12.14
C ASN A 231 -7.07 -2.00 -11.23
N ILE A 232 -5.83 -1.55 -11.40
CA ILE A 232 -5.30 -0.44 -10.64
C ILE A 232 -6.01 0.83 -11.12
N PRO A 233 -6.69 1.57 -10.22
CA PRO A 233 -7.32 2.82 -10.61
C PRO A 233 -6.25 3.80 -11.07
N LYS A 234 -6.49 4.46 -12.19
CA LYS A 234 -5.66 5.57 -12.65
C LYS A 234 -5.62 6.63 -11.56
N LEU A 235 -4.46 7.28 -11.39
CA LEU A 235 -4.35 8.43 -10.50
C LEU A 235 -5.35 9.50 -10.95
N SER A 236 -6.31 9.80 -10.08
CA SER A 236 -7.28 10.86 -10.35
C SER A 236 -6.58 12.21 -10.31
N LYS A 237 -6.84 13.03 -11.33
CA LYS A 237 -6.40 14.42 -11.39
C LYS A 237 -7.62 15.29 -11.06
N PRO A 238 -7.85 15.64 -9.77
CA PRO A 238 -9.08 16.35 -9.37
C PRO A 238 -9.20 17.74 -9.99
N TRP A 239 -8.08 18.33 -10.42
CA TRP A 239 -8.03 19.61 -11.12
C TRP A 239 -8.25 19.49 -12.63
N TRP A 240 -8.35 18.28 -13.18
CA TRP A 240 -8.58 18.09 -14.61
C TRP A 240 -10.07 18.21 -14.91
N ASN A 241 -10.46 19.26 -15.63
CA ASN A 241 -11.84 19.53 -16.02
C ASN A 241 -11.99 19.56 -17.55
N THR A 242 -13.21 19.79 -18.03
CA THR A 242 -13.54 19.88 -19.46
C THR A 242 -12.78 21.00 -20.19
N GLU A 243 -12.50 22.11 -19.51
CA GLU A 243 -11.69 23.21 -20.05
C GLU A 243 -10.23 22.77 -20.30
N CYS A 244 -9.66 21.99 -19.39
CA CYS A 244 -8.34 21.39 -19.57
C CYS A 244 -8.32 20.42 -20.76
N ASP A 245 -9.34 19.58 -20.92
CA ASP A 245 -9.45 18.62 -22.02
C ASP A 245 -9.52 19.31 -23.40
N THR A 246 -10.40 20.31 -23.53
CA THR A 246 -10.55 21.09 -24.77
C THR A 246 -9.27 21.84 -25.15
N CYS A 247 -8.59 22.43 -24.17
CA CYS A 247 -7.32 23.11 -24.42
C CYS A 247 -6.17 22.14 -24.72
N GLN A 248 -6.14 20.95 -24.12
CA GLN A 248 -5.17 19.91 -24.49
C GLN A 248 -5.36 19.48 -25.95
N LYS A 249 -6.60 19.18 -26.37
CA LYS A 249 -6.90 18.80 -27.76
C LYS A 249 -6.50 19.89 -28.75
N THR A 250 -6.73 21.16 -28.39
CA THR A 250 -6.32 22.31 -29.22
C THR A 250 -4.79 22.40 -29.34
N LEU A 251 -4.06 22.19 -28.24
CA LEU A 251 -2.61 22.14 -28.21
C LEU A 251 -2.07 21.00 -29.08
N GLU A 252 -2.62 19.79 -28.93
CA GLU A 252 -2.22 18.60 -29.70
C GLU A 252 -2.45 18.81 -31.20
N LYS A 253 -3.57 19.40 -31.60
CA LYS A 253 -3.84 19.75 -33.00
C LYS A 253 -2.85 20.78 -33.55
N ALA A 254 -2.54 21.81 -32.77
CA ALA A 254 -1.57 22.83 -33.17
C ALA A 254 -0.15 22.25 -33.29
N TRP A 255 0.23 21.36 -32.38
CA TRP A 255 1.49 20.62 -32.42
C TRP A 255 1.59 19.73 -33.65
N TYR A 256 0.57 18.92 -33.92
CA TYR A 256 0.50 18.07 -35.10
C TYR A 256 0.68 18.85 -36.41
N ASN A 257 -0.03 19.98 -36.54
CA ASN A 257 0.07 20.83 -37.72
C ASN A 257 1.47 21.43 -37.89
N PHE A 258 2.08 21.90 -36.79
CA PHE A 258 3.44 22.42 -36.83
C PHE A 258 4.46 21.34 -37.21
N ARG A 259 4.33 20.13 -36.65
CA ARG A 259 5.23 19.01 -36.95
C ARG A 259 5.16 18.56 -38.41
N ARG A 260 3.96 18.54 -39.00
CA ARG A 260 3.78 18.21 -40.43
C ARG A 260 4.19 19.36 -41.36
N TYR A 261 3.90 20.59 -40.95
CA TYR A 261 4.10 21.78 -41.77
C TYR A 261 4.77 22.87 -40.92
N PRO A 262 6.11 22.89 -40.84
CA PRO A 262 6.87 23.76 -39.93
C PRO A 262 6.96 25.21 -40.43
N THR A 263 5.81 25.85 -40.60
CA THR A 263 5.72 27.27 -40.96
C THR A 263 5.75 28.16 -39.73
N THR A 264 6.22 29.39 -39.87
CA THR A 264 6.19 30.41 -38.81
C THR A 264 4.78 30.61 -38.25
N HIS A 265 3.76 30.56 -39.12
CA HIS A 265 2.36 30.64 -38.71
C HIS A 265 1.94 29.49 -37.78
N ASN A 266 2.27 28.24 -38.15
CA ASN A 266 1.95 27.08 -37.33
C ASN A 266 2.72 27.08 -36.01
N LEU A 267 3.98 27.54 -36.02
CA LEU A 267 4.77 27.72 -34.80
C LEU A 267 4.13 28.74 -33.84
N ILE A 268 3.68 29.89 -34.35
CA ILE A 268 2.98 30.90 -33.55
C ILE A 268 1.68 30.31 -32.97
N LYS A 269 0.91 29.56 -33.77
CA LYS A 269 -0.32 28.91 -33.33
C LYS A 269 -0.06 27.89 -32.22
N PHE A 270 0.98 27.07 -32.36
CA PHE A 270 1.42 26.14 -31.32
C PHE A 270 1.86 26.87 -30.04
N LYS A 271 2.69 27.91 -30.15
CA LYS A 271 3.14 28.72 -29.00
C LYS A 271 1.96 29.35 -28.24
N LYS A 272 0.97 29.90 -28.96
CA LYS A 272 -0.27 30.45 -28.38
C LYS A 272 -1.10 29.38 -27.66
N ALA A 273 -1.32 28.23 -28.31
CA ALA A 273 -2.05 27.12 -27.70
C ALA A 273 -1.34 26.59 -26.44
N ARG A 274 0.00 26.50 -26.47
CA ARG A 274 0.84 26.08 -25.33
C ARG A 274 0.70 27.05 -24.15
N ALA A 275 0.77 28.36 -24.40
CA ALA A 275 0.60 29.38 -23.37
C ALA A 275 -0.80 29.32 -22.73
N LYS A 276 -1.86 29.22 -23.56
CA LYS A 276 -3.24 29.10 -23.08
C LYS A 276 -3.46 27.85 -22.23
N PHE A 277 -2.97 26.69 -22.68
CA PHE A 277 -3.05 25.45 -21.92
C PHE A 277 -2.33 25.57 -20.56
N ARG A 278 -1.13 26.15 -20.53
CA ARG A 278 -0.38 26.38 -19.28
C ARG A 278 -1.15 27.27 -18.31
N GLN A 279 -1.79 28.34 -18.81
CA GLN A 279 -2.59 29.25 -17.99
C GLN A 279 -3.81 28.53 -17.37
N ILE A 280 -4.60 27.83 -18.18
CA ILE A 280 -5.81 27.12 -17.73
C ILE A 280 -5.45 26.01 -16.75
N ARG A 281 -4.39 25.24 -17.05
CA ARG A 281 -3.88 24.20 -16.15
C ARG A 281 -3.53 24.78 -14.78
N ARG A 282 -2.76 25.88 -14.73
CA ARG A 282 -2.38 26.55 -13.47
C ARG A 282 -3.61 27.08 -12.72
N ARG A 283 -4.54 27.74 -13.42
CA ARG A 283 -5.79 28.25 -12.84
C ARG A 283 -6.60 27.11 -12.21
N SER A 284 -6.80 26.02 -12.95
CA SER A 284 -7.58 24.87 -12.47
C SER A 284 -6.92 24.21 -11.25
N MET A 285 -5.60 23.98 -11.30
CA MET A 285 -4.83 23.46 -10.16
C MET A 285 -5.00 24.34 -8.92
N ASN A 286 -4.86 25.66 -9.07
CA ASN A 286 -5.00 26.60 -7.95
C ASN A 286 -6.42 26.62 -7.39
N THR A 287 -7.45 26.68 -8.24
CA THR A 287 -8.85 26.69 -7.78
C THR A 287 -9.21 25.41 -7.04
N THR A 288 -8.82 24.24 -7.57
CA THR A 288 -9.04 22.96 -6.91
C THR A 288 -8.28 22.88 -5.58
N TRP A 289 -7.05 23.38 -5.52
CA TRP A 289 -6.27 23.45 -4.29
C TRP A 289 -6.92 24.34 -3.23
N CYS A 290 -7.32 25.55 -3.61
CA CYS A 290 -8.03 26.48 -2.72
C CYS A 290 -9.33 25.85 -2.19
N SER A 291 -10.13 25.22 -3.06
CA SER A 291 -11.34 24.50 -2.64
C SER A 291 -11.04 23.36 -1.66
N TYR A 292 -9.97 22.59 -1.92
CA TYR A 292 -9.53 21.51 -1.05
C TYR A 292 -9.15 22.01 0.35
N VAL A 293 -8.36 23.09 0.44
CA VAL A 293 -7.97 23.69 1.73
C VAL A 293 -9.17 24.32 2.43
N ASN A 294 -10.01 25.06 1.71
CA ASN A 294 -11.21 25.72 2.27
C ASN A 294 -12.27 24.74 2.77
N SER A 295 -12.22 23.48 2.33
CA SER A 295 -13.08 22.42 2.88
C SER A 295 -12.62 21.90 4.26
N ILE A 296 -11.57 22.47 4.87
CA ILE A 296 -11.21 22.28 6.27
C ILE A 296 -11.98 23.31 7.10
N THR A 297 -13.12 22.91 7.65
CA THR A 297 -13.96 23.76 8.50
C THR A 297 -14.02 23.22 9.93
N ARG A 298 -14.55 24.02 10.86
CA ARG A 298 -14.71 23.62 12.28
C ARG A 298 -15.58 22.38 12.49
N GLN A 299 -16.45 22.05 11.53
CA GLN A 299 -17.37 20.92 11.59
C GLN A 299 -16.73 19.60 11.13
N VAL A 300 -15.51 19.65 10.58
CA VAL A 300 -14.80 18.47 10.08
C VAL A 300 -14.14 17.72 11.24
N SER A 301 -14.26 16.39 11.26
CA SER A 301 -13.64 15.58 12.31
C SER A 301 -12.11 15.67 12.30
N SER A 302 -11.49 15.57 13.48
CA SER A 302 -10.03 15.62 13.66
C SER A 302 -9.27 14.63 12.78
N LYS A 303 -9.85 13.46 12.50
CA LYS A 303 -9.31 12.45 11.59
C LYS A 303 -9.18 12.99 10.16
N ILE A 304 -10.24 13.58 9.63
CA ILE A 304 -10.25 14.12 8.26
C ILE A 304 -9.27 15.30 8.16
N VAL A 305 -9.20 16.15 9.18
CA VAL A 305 -8.22 17.25 9.24
C VAL A 305 -6.79 16.67 9.18
N SER A 306 -6.48 15.70 10.03
CA SER A 306 -5.17 15.05 10.06
C SER A 306 -4.83 14.38 8.72
N ASP A 307 -5.80 13.73 8.08
CA ASP A 307 -5.63 13.12 6.74
C ASP A 307 -5.30 14.17 5.67
N LYS A 308 -5.97 15.33 5.70
CA LYS A 308 -5.72 16.43 4.76
C LYS A 308 -4.36 17.06 5.00
N VAL A 309 -4.01 17.35 6.25
CA VAL A 309 -2.71 17.90 6.64
C VAL A 309 -1.58 16.97 6.19
N ARG A 310 -1.69 15.67 6.45
CA ARG A 310 -0.74 14.66 5.95
C ARG A 310 -0.57 14.72 4.44
N LYS A 311 -1.67 14.80 3.68
CA LYS A 311 -1.62 14.92 2.21
C LYS A 311 -0.96 16.22 1.74
N ILE A 312 -1.18 17.33 2.44
CA ILE A 312 -0.57 18.63 2.14
C ILE A 312 0.95 18.56 2.32
N PHE A 313 1.42 17.94 3.41
CA PHE A 313 2.86 17.76 3.67
C PHE A 313 3.50 16.63 2.84
N GLY A 314 2.77 16.02 1.91
CA GLY A 314 3.29 14.87 1.13
C GLY A 314 3.54 13.61 1.99
N CYS A 315 3.08 13.61 3.24
CA CYS A 315 3.08 12.45 4.12
C CYS A 315 1.95 11.50 3.73
N TYR A 316 2.04 10.92 2.53
CA TYR A 316 1.13 9.87 2.14
C TYR A 316 1.33 8.67 3.06
N SER A 317 0.23 8.02 3.48
CA SER A 317 0.32 6.72 4.12
C SER A 317 1.20 5.84 3.25
N ASP A 318 2.28 5.36 3.84
CA ASP A 318 3.41 4.79 3.13
C ASP A 318 3.07 3.36 2.70
N THR A 319 2.12 3.24 1.77
CA THR A 319 1.65 2.00 1.14
C THR A 319 2.69 1.43 0.18
N GLN A 320 3.97 1.75 0.38
CA GLN A 320 5.05 1.11 -0.35
C GLN A 320 4.96 -0.38 0.01
N ASN A 321 4.65 -1.19 -1.01
CA ASN A 321 4.77 -2.63 -0.87
C ASN A 321 6.22 -2.93 -0.51
N ILE A 322 6.42 -3.95 0.31
CA ILE A 322 7.74 -4.46 0.65
C ILE A 322 8.37 -4.93 -0.66
N SER A 323 9.47 -4.33 -1.07
CA SER A 323 10.20 -4.76 -2.27
C SER A 323 11.19 -5.88 -1.97
N PHE A 324 11.73 -5.89 -0.76
CA PHE A 324 12.60 -6.95 -0.26
C PHE A 324 12.64 -6.94 1.27
N LEU A 325 13.05 -8.06 1.85
CA LEU A 325 13.39 -8.20 3.27
C LEU A 325 14.88 -8.49 3.40
N ASN A 326 15.47 -8.01 4.49
CA ASN A 326 16.78 -8.43 4.95
C ASN A 326 16.57 -9.34 6.16
N TYR A 327 16.85 -10.63 5.99
CA TYR A 327 16.76 -11.62 7.05
C TYR A 327 18.13 -12.29 7.23
N ASN A 328 18.75 -12.10 8.39
CA ASN A 328 20.07 -12.65 8.72
C ASN A 328 21.16 -12.33 7.68
N GLY A 329 21.11 -11.15 7.06
CA GLY A 329 22.06 -10.71 6.03
C GLY A 329 21.74 -11.18 4.60
N GLN A 330 20.67 -11.96 4.40
CA GLN A 330 20.19 -12.36 3.09
C GLN A 330 19.06 -11.44 2.60
N VAL A 331 19.16 -11.00 1.34
CA VAL A 331 18.15 -10.17 0.68
C VAL A 331 17.14 -11.05 -0.03
N ILE A 332 15.92 -11.06 0.49
CA ILE A 332 14.80 -11.86 -0.02
C ILE A 332 13.87 -10.94 -0.79
N SER A 333 13.70 -11.18 -2.09
CA SER A 333 12.89 -10.33 -2.98
C SER A 333 11.64 -11.01 -3.53
N ASP A 334 11.53 -12.33 -3.42
CA ASP A 334 10.34 -13.05 -3.88
C ASP A 334 9.16 -12.82 -2.92
N VAL A 335 7.97 -12.57 -3.47
CA VAL A 335 6.80 -12.18 -2.67
C VAL A 335 6.32 -13.32 -1.76
N LYS A 336 6.38 -14.57 -2.24
CA LYS A 336 5.96 -15.74 -1.47
C LYS A 336 6.97 -16.02 -0.37
N GLU A 337 8.26 -15.92 -0.67
CA GLU A 337 9.32 -16.06 0.35
C GLU A 337 9.25 -14.95 1.40
N ILE A 338 9.02 -13.69 1.01
CA ILE A 338 8.78 -12.58 1.94
C ILE A 338 7.64 -12.91 2.90
N ALA A 339 6.51 -13.41 2.38
CA ALA A 339 5.38 -13.79 3.21
C ALA A 339 5.72 -14.94 4.18
N ASN A 340 6.45 -15.95 3.71
CA ASN A 340 6.88 -17.09 4.52
C ASN A 340 7.82 -16.66 5.65
N VAL A 341 8.80 -15.80 5.37
CA VAL A 341 9.80 -15.32 6.35
C VAL A 341 9.12 -14.47 7.43
N ILE A 342 8.20 -13.58 7.06
CA ILE A 342 7.39 -12.83 8.03
C ILE A 342 6.55 -13.80 8.86
N GLY A 343 5.90 -14.78 8.23
CA GLY A 343 5.11 -15.80 8.92
C GLY A 343 5.93 -16.59 9.94
N GLN A 344 7.13 -17.03 9.55
CA GLN A 344 8.06 -17.72 10.42
C GLN A 344 8.49 -16.84 11.61
N THR A 345 8.91 -15.60 11.34
CA THR A 345 9.32 -14.64 12.39
C THR A 345 8.20 -14.41 13.41
N LEU A 346 6.95 -14.28 12.94
CA LEU A 346 5.78 -14.15 13.81
C LEU A 346 5.50 -15.41 14.63
N SER A 347 5.68 -16.59 14.02
CA SER A 347 5.53 -17.87 14.72
C SER A 347 6.59 -18.06 15.82
N GLU A 348 7.84 -17.66 15.56
CA GLU A 348 8.93 -17.71 16.54
C GLU A 348 8.66 -16.81 17.74
N ILE A 349 8.11 -15.61 17.50
CA ILE A 349 7.72 -14.66 18.54
C ILE A 349 6.65 -15.22 19.48
N SER A 350 5.70 -15.96 18.94
CA SER A 350 4.63 -16.62 19.72
C SER A 350 5.01 -18.01 20.21
N GLY A 351 6.19 -18.51 19.85
CA GLY A 351 6.68 -19.83 20.23
C GLY A 351 7.18 -19.89 21.68
N GLU A 352 7.28 -21.11 22.21
CA GLU A 352 7.75 -21.34 23.59
C GLU A 352 9.20 -20.86 23.81
N SER A 353 10.03 -20.87 22.76
CA SER A 353 11.40 -20.38 22.77
C SER A 353 11.53 -18.89 23.06
N SER A 354 10.44 -18.13 23.00
CA SER A 354 10.43 -16.71 23.37
C SER A 354 10.39 -16.47 24.89
N TYR A 355 10.14 -17.49 25.71
CA TYR A 355 10.10 -17.37 27.18
C TYR A 355 11.45 -17.74 27.82
N PRO A 356 11.79 -17.18 28.99
CA PRO A 356 12.92 -17.66 29.80
C PRO A 356 12.73 -19.14 30.20
N ASN A 357 13.82 -19.91 30.24
CA ASN A 357 13.79 -21.36 30.52
C ASN A 357 13.06 -21.70 31.83
N ASP A 358 13.25 -20.90 32.88
CA ASP A 358 12.59 -21.09 34.19
C ASP A 358 11.07 -20.94 34.07
N PHE A 359 10.60 -19.98 33.26
CA PHE A 359 9.18 -19.78 33.02
C PHE A 359 8.58 -20.90 32.17
N ILE A 360 9.33 -21.47 31.22
CA ILE A 360 8.86 -22.63 30.43
C ILE A 360 8.58 -23.82 31.35
N ALA A 361 9.46 -24.10 32.31
CA ALA A 361 9.26 -25.16 33.29
C ALA A 361 8.02 -24.91 34.15
N PHE A 362 7.87 -23.68 34.66
CA PHE A 362 6.68 -23.26 35.42
C PHE A 362 5.39 -23.38 34.60
N LYS A 363 5.38 -22.86 33.37
CA LYS A 363 4.26 -22.92 32.42
C LYS A 363 3.81 -24.36 32.19
N LYS A 364 4.74 -25.27 31.93
CA LYS A 364 4.43 -26.71 31.72
C LYS A 364 3.79 -27.35 32.95
N CYS A 365 4.26 -27.02 34.15
CA CYS A 365 3.69 -27.55 35.39
C CYS A 365 2.28 -26.99 35.64
N GLU A 366 2.08 -25.69 35.43
CA GLU A 366 0.76 -25.08 35.64
C GLU A 366 -0.26 -25.52 34.59
N GLU A 367 0.13 -25.66 33.31
CA GLU A 367 -0.77 -26.09 32.24
C GLU A 367 -1.28 -27.54 32.40
N GLN A 368 -0.66 -28.35 33.27
CA GLN A 368 -1.18 -29.67 33.65
C GLN A 368 -2.37 -29.60 34.62
N LYS A 369 -2.54 -28.47 35.32
CA LYS A 369 -3.67 -28.27 36.24
C LYS A 369 -4.90 -27.92 35.42
N SER A 370 -5.98 -28.69 35.53
CA SER A 370 -7.22 -28.35 34.84
C SER A 370 -7.80 -27.04 35.39
N VAL A 371 -8.14 -26.10 34.50
CA VAL A 371 -8.97 -24.95 34.87
C VAL A 371 -10.41 -25.42 34.93
N ASP A 372 -11.04 -25.24 36.09
CA ASP A 372 -12.42 -25.63 36.27
C ASP A 372 -13.37 -24.56 35.73
N PHE A 373 -14.15 -24.92 34.71
CA PHE A 373 -15.18 -24.07 34.12
C PHE A 373 -16.59 -24.46 34.57
N LEU A 374 -16.73 -25.11 35.74
CA LEU A 374 -18.03 -25.50 36.28
C LEU A 374 -19.00 -24.31 36.23
N PRO A 375 -20.12 -24.43 35.51
CA PRO A 375 -21.04 -23.33 35.31
C PRO A 375 -21.71 -22.98 36.65
N SER A 376 -21.47 -21.77 37.14
CA SER A 376 -22.43 -21.14 38.04
C SER A 376 -23.66 -20.75 37.20
N TYR A 377 -24.68 -21.60 37.21
CA TYR A 377 -25.98 -21.31 36.57
C TYR A 377 -26.71 -20.12 37.19
N ALA A 378 -26.17 -19.54 38.28
CA ALA A 378 -26.74 -18.41 38.98
C ALA A 378 -26.51 -17.04 38.31
N GLU A 379 -25.60 -16.96 37.33
CA GLU A 379 -25.21 -15.68 36.74
C GLU A 379 -25.92 -15.39 35.41
N ASP A 380 -26.60 -14.24 35.34
CA ASP A 380 -27.41 -13.80 34.19
C ASP A 380 -26.64 -13.80 32.85
N TYR A 381 -25.32 -13.63 32.88
CA TYR A 381 -24.49 -13.58 31.67
C TYR A 381 -24.34 -14.93 30.96
N ASN A 382 -24.66 -16.05 31.62
CA ASN A 382 -24.64 -17.39 31.05
C ASN A 382 -25.92 -17.75 30.27
N SER A 383 -26.95 -16.90 30.33
CA SER A 383 -28.22 -17.08 29.59
C SER A 383 -28.03 -17.10 28.07
N THR A 384 -29.04 -17.51 27.30
CA THR A 384 -29.01 -17.37 25.83
C THR A 384 -29.01 -15.90 25.42
N PHE A 385 -28.50 -15.62 24.22
CA PHE A 385 -28.53 -14.30 23.64
C PHE A 385 -29.91 -13.89 23.17
N SER A 386 -30.22 -12.60 23.37
CA SER A 386 -31.44 -11.98 22.87
C SER A 386 -31.25 -11.35 21.50
N TYR A 387 -32.35 -11.20 20.75
CA TYR A 387 -32.35 -10.48 19.48
C TYR A 387 -31.91 -9.01 19.63
N HIS A 388 -32.21 -8.38 20.77
CA HIS A 388 -31.79 -7.01 21.05
C HIS A 388 -30.26 -6.88 21.18
N GLU A 389 -29.60 -7.84 21.82
CA GLU A 389 -28.13 -7.89 21.90
C GLU A 389 -27.51 -8.03 20.52
N LEU A 390 -28.05 -8.93 19.68
CA LEU A 390 -27.59 -9.15 18.31
C LEU A 390 -27.75 -7.88 17.46
N LYS A 391 -28.93 -7.26 17.48
CA LYS A 391 -29.21 -6.01 16.74
C LYS A 391 -28.27 -4.88 17.19
N THR A 392 -28.05 -4.74 18.50
CA THR A 392 -27.12 -3.75 19.06
C THR A 392 -25.67 -4.03 18.62
N ALA A 393 -25.26 -5.29 18.59
CA ALA A 393 -23.93 -5.69 18.16
C ALA A 393 -23.69 -5.38 16.67
N ILE A 394 -24.69 -5.64 15.80
CA ILE A 394 -24.64 -5.32 14.36
C ILE A 394 -24.58 -3.82 14.10
N ILE A 395 -25.40 -3.01 14.79
CA ILE A 395 -25.39 -1.55 14.63
C ILE A 395 -24.00 -0.99 14.95
N LYS A 396 -23.35 -1.54 15.99
CA LYS A 396 -21.99 -1.17 16.39
C LYS A 396 -20.89 -1.72 15.47
N SER A 397 -21.23 -2.59 14.50
CA SER A 397 -20.26 -3.13 13.54
C SER A 397 -19.85 -2.10 12.52
N ASN A 398 -18.57 -1.76 12.51
CA ASN A 398 -17.97 -0.97 11.45
C ASN A 398 -17.69 -1.85 10.21
N PRO A 399 -17.72 -1.29 9.00
CA PRO A 399 -17.26 -2.00 7.81
C PRO A 399 -15.77 -2.35 7.96
N THR A 400 -15.45 -3.63 8.08
CA THR A 400 -14.09 -4.15 8.20
C THR A 400 -13.76 -5.11 7.05
N SER A 401 -12.47 -5.38 6.84
CA SER A 401 -12.03 -6.47 5.96
C SER A 401 -12.56 -7.82 6.47
N PRO A 402 -12.93 -8.74 5.56
CA PRO A 402 -13.49 -10.04 5.92
C PRO A 402 -12.37 -11.01 6.30
N GLY A 403 -12.74 -12.14 6.92
CA GLY A 403 -11.83 -13.26 7.17
C GLY A 403 -11.74 -14.20 5.96
N PRO A 404 -11.28 -15.46 6.18
CA PRO A 404 -11.24 -16.50 5.15
C PRO A 404 -12.60 -16.84 4.53
N ASP A 405 -13.69 -16.55 5.24
CA ASP A 405 -15.08 -16.79 4.81
C ASP A 405 -15.62 -15.73 3.83
N HIS A 406 -14.86 -14.64 3.61
CA HIS A 406 -15.24 -13.52 2.74
C HIS A 406 -16.54 -12.78 3.13
N ILE A 407 -17.14 -13.09 4.29
CA ILE A 407 -18.33 -12.40 4.80
C ILE A 407 -17.94 -11.01 5.32
N HIS A 408 -18.69 -10.00 4.89
CA HIS A 408 -18.53 -8.62 5.34
C HIS A 408 -19.65 -8.20 6.29
N ASN A 409 -19.33 -7.32 7.24
CA ASN A 409 -20.33 -6.69 8.13
C ASN A 409 -21.45 -5.96 7.37
N ASN A 410 -21.20 -5.50 6.14
CA ASN A 410 -22.24 -4.89 5.32
C ASN A 410 -23.30 -5.92 4.90
N MET A 411 -22.90 -7.15 4.52
CA MET A 411 -23.85 -8.22 4.20
C MET A 411 -24.72 -8.55 5.43
N LEU A 412 -24.09 -8.67 6.61
CA LEU A 412 -24.80 -8.96 7.87
C LEU A 412 -25.84 -7.90 8.26
N LYS A 413 -25.60 -6.63 7.90
CA LYS A 413 -26.54 -5.52 8.14
C LYS A 413 -27.78 -5.58 7.25
N HIS A 414 -27.73 -6.33 6.15
CA HIS A 414 -28.78 -6.42 5.14
C HIS A 414 -29.39 -7.83 5.07
N LEU A 415 -29.31 -8.62 6.16
CA LEU A 415 -29.91 -9.95 6.24
C LEU A 415 -31.43 -9.94 6.54
N GLY A 416 -32.02 -8.80 6.90
CA GLY A 416 -33.46 -8.74 7.20
C GLY A 416 -33.89 -9.71 8.30
N GLU A 417 -34.92 -10.51 8.01
CA GLU A 417 -35.46 -11.54 8.92
C GLU A 417 -34.52 -12.73 9.15
N SER A 418 -33.64 -13.03 8.18
CA SER A 418 -32.61 -14.08 8.30
C SER A 418 -31.67 -13.87 9.48
N LEU A 419 -31.66 -12.68 10.08
CA LEU A 419 -30.94 -12.39 11.32
C LEU A 419 -31.44 -13.22 12.52
N LEU A 420 -32.71 -13.64 12.53
CA LEU A 420 -33.24 -14.56 13.55
C LEU A 420 -32.57 -15.93 13.48
N THR A 421 -32.31 -16.43 12.28
CA THR A 421 -31.59 -17.69 12.05
C THR A 421 -30.13 -17.58 12.51
N ILE A 422 -29.49 -16.41 12.35
CA ILE A 422 -28.16 -16.16 12.93
C ILE A 422 -28.19 -16.17 14.46
N LEU A 423 -29.24 -15.62 15.08
CA LEU A 423 -29.42 -15.68 16.54
C LEU A 423 -29.55 -17.13 17.03
N LEU A 424 -30.35 -17.92 16.32
CA LEU A 424 -30.53 -19.35 16.60
C LEU A 424 -29.18 -20.08 16.56
N LEU A 425 -28.38 -19.86 15.51
CA LEU A 425 -27.03 -20.41 15.40
C LEU A 425 -26.15 -20.00 16.58
N PHE A 426 -26.14 -18.71 16.95
CA PHE A 426 -25.33 -18.23 18.07
C PHE A 426 -25.75 -18.82 19.41
N ASN A 427 -27.05 -18.97 19.66
CA ASN A 427 -27.57 -19.61 20.86
C ASN A 427 -27.24 -21.09 20.91
N ARG A 428 -27.28 -21.77 19.76
CA ARG A 428 -26.87 -23.16 19.64
C ARG A 428 -25.38 -23.35 19.94
N ILE A 429 -24.51 -22.52 19.36
CA ILE A 429 -23.07 -22.48 19.67
C ILE A 429 -22.83 -22.28 21.17
N TRP A 430 -23.57 -21.34 21.77
CA TRP A 430 -23.45 -21.02 23.20
C TRP A 430 -23.88 -22.18 24.10
N GLN A 431 -24.99 -22.84 23.79
CA GLN A 431 -25.55 -23.94 24.58
C GLN A 431 -24.77 -25.23 24.43
N GLU A 432 -24.38 -25.59 23.19
CA GLU A 432 -23.63 -26.82 22.90
C GLU A 432 -22.14 -26.70 23.28
N ARG A 433 -21.64 -25.47 23.51
CA ARG A 433 -20.24 -25.17 23.86
C ARG A 433 -19.24 -25.63 22.79
N VAL A 434 -19.68 -25.69 21.54
CA VAL A 434 -18.85 -26.06 20.39
C VAL A 434 -18.61 -24.81 19.56
N PHE A 435 -17.34 -24.42 19.45
CA PHE A 435 -16.94 -23.29 18.63
C PHE A 435 -16.58 -23.76 17.21
N PRO A 436 -17.08 -23.11 16.14
CA PRO A 436 -16.83 -23.53 14.76
C PRO A 436 -15.34 -23.56 14.41
N LEU A 437 -14.87 -24.65 13.80
CA LEU A 437 -13.48 -24.81 13.39
C LEU A 437 -13.07 -23.82 12.30
N SER A 438 -14.00 -23.44 11.42
CA SER A 438 -13.76 -22.44 10.38
C SER A 438 -13.45 -21.06 10.97
N TRP A 439 -14.01 -20.74 12.14
CA TRP A 439 -13.79 -19.46 12.83
C TRP A 439 -12.46 -19.39 13.58
N LEU A 440 -11.80 -20.53 13.82
CA LEU A 440 -10.44 -20.58 14.37
C LEU A 440 -9.37 -20.17 13.34
N LYS A 441 -9.71 -20.15 12.05
CA LYS A 441 -8.81 -19.75 10.97
C LYS A 441 -8.88 -18.24 10.73
N ALA A 442 -7.72 -17.63 10.46
CA ALA A 442 -7.62 -16.20 10.15
C ALA A 442 -6.63 -15.93 9.03
N ILE A 443 -6.86 -14.85 8.28
CA ILE A 443 -5.86 -14.32 7.34
C ILE A 443 -4.97 -13.34 8.12
N VAL A 444 -3.68 -13.61 8.23
CA VAL A 444 -2.73 -12.71 8.90
C VAL A 444 -2.18 -11.70 7.89
N VAL A 445 -2.46 -10.43 8.11
CA VAL A 445 -1.96 -9.31 7.30
C VAL A 445 -0.87 -8.58 8.07
N PRO A 446 0.41 -8.63 7.63
CA PRO A 446 1.49 -7.90 8.30
C PRO A 446 1.42 -6.41 7.96
N ILE A 447 1.32 -5.56 8.99
CA ILE A 447 1.33 -4.10 8.84
C ILE A 447 2.63 -3.53 9.40
N PRO A 448 3.41 -2.74 8.62
CA PRO A 448 4.66 -2.17 9.10
C PRO A 448 4.42 -1.21 10.27
N LYS A 449 5.29 -1.27 11.28
CA LYS A 449 5.31 -0.33 12.41
C LYS A 449 5.69 1.06 11.88
N PRO A 450 4.95 2.13 12.25
CA PRO A 450 5.27 3.48 11.82
C PRO A 450 6.70 3.88 12.22
N GLY A 451 7.47 4.43 11.26
CA GLY A 451 8.83 4.94 11.50
C GLY A 451 9.90 3.88 11.74
N LYS A 452 9.60 2.59 11.53
CA LYS A 452 10.57 1.50 11.60
C LYS A 452 10.98 1.04 10.20
N ASP A 453 12.15 0.40 10.10
CA ASP A 453 12.63 -0.16 8.85
C ASP A 453 11.69 -1.29 8.38
N LYS A 454 11.26 -1.21 7.12
CA LYS A 454 10.38 -2.19 6.47
C LYS A 454 11.13 -3.40 5.95
N GLN A 455 12.45 -3.34 5.86
CA GLN A 455 13.24 -4.48 5.38
C GLN A 455 13.43 -5.52 6.48
N ASP A 456 13.26 -5.15 7.75
CA ASP A 456 13.36 -6.05 8.89
C ASP A 456 11.99 -6.71 9.22
N PRO A 457 11.90 -8.05 9.20
CA PRO A 457 10.65 -8.77 9.46
C PRO A 457 10.11 -8.58 10.90
N ASN A 458 10.95 -8.19 11.88
CA ASN A 458 10.51 -7.92 13.25
C ASN A 458 9.69 -6.62 13.39
N ASN A 459 9.72 -5.77 12.37
CA ASN A 459 9.06 -4.47 12.37
C ASN A 459 7.61 -4.52 11.86
N TYR A 460 7.03 -5.71 11.78
CA TYR A 460 5.63 -5.92 11.37
C TYR A 460 4.73 -6.22 12.55
N ARG A 461 3.46 -5.79 12.44
CA ARG A 461 2.37 -6.15 13.36
C ARG A 461 1.47 -7.18 12.66
N PRO A 462 1.20 -8.35 13.26
CA PRO A 462 0.25 -9.30 12.72
C PRO A 462 -1.17 -8.78 12.96
N ILE A 463 -1.94 -8.51 11.90
CA ILE A 463 -3.38 -8.26 12.01
C ILE A 463 -4.12 -9.49 11.52
N ALA A 464 -4.74 -10.22 12.45
CA ALA A 464 -5.57 -11.37 12.14
C ALA A 464 -6.97 -10.93 11.66
N LEU A 465 -7.31 -11.27 10.43
CA LEU A 465 -8.65 -11.10 9.88
C LEU A 465 -9.45 -12.39 10.09
N THR A 466 -10.27 -12.42 11.15
CA THR A 466 -11.21 -13.50 11.46
C THR A 466 -12.57 -13.29 10.79
N SER A 467 -13.42 -14.33 10.82
CA SER A 467 -14.80 -14.28 10.34
C SER A 467 -15.58 -13.10 10.94
N CYS A 468 -16.37 -12.40 10.11
CA CYS A 468 -17.26 -11.35 10.60
C CYS A 468 -18.41 -11.89 11.45
N LEU A 469 -18.86 -13.12 11.20
CA LEU A 469 -19.85 -13.80 12.05
C LEU A 469 -19.25 -14.11 13.43
N SER A 470 -18.03 -14.66 13.48
CA SER A 470 -17.30 -14.89 14.74
C SER A 470 -17.17 -13.61 15.57
N LYS A 471 -16.68 -12.52 14.94
CA LYS A 471 -16.53 -11.21 15.58
C LYS A 471 -17.85 -10.63 16.09
N LEU A 472 -18.97 -10.99 15.47
CA LEU A 472 -20.28 -10.54 15.92
C LEU A 472 -20.68 -11.24 17.21
N LEU A 473 -20.51 -12.57 17.29
CA LEU A 473 -20.70 -13.35 18.51
C LEU A 473 -19.76 -12.88 19.63
N GLU A 474 -18.45 -12.77 19.34
CA GLU A 474 -17.43 -12.28 20.28
C GLU A 474 -17.79 -10.90 20.85
N ARG A 475 -18.43 -10.03 20.05
CA ARG A 475 -18.86 -8.72 20.53
C ARG A 475 -20.02 -8.81 21.52
N MET A 476 -20.96 -9.73 21.30
CA MET A 476 -22.06 -9.96 22.24
C MET A 476 -21.51 -10.50 23.56
N VAL A 477 -20.60 -11.47 23.50
CA VAL A 477 -19.87 -11.99 24.67
C VAL A 477 -19.10 -10.87 25.38
N SER A 478 -18.32 -10.07 24.64
CA SER A 478 -17.55 -8.94 25.18
C SER A 478 -18.45 -7.90 25.85
N ALA A 479 -19.64 -7.64 25.30
CA ALA A 479 -20.59 -6.71 25.89
C ALA A 479 -21.10 -7.19 27.26
N ARG A 480 -21.36 -8.49 27.41
CA ARG A 480 -21.73 -9.11 28.69
C ARG A 480 -20.56 -9.08 29.68
N LEU A 481 -19.38 -9.52 29.25
CA LEU A 481 -18.18 -9.55 30.09
C LEU A 481 -17.83 -8.16 30.62
N MET A 482 -17.83 -7.14 29.76
CA MET A 482 -17.56 -5.76 30.18
C MET A 482 -18.61 -5.24 31.16
N HIS A 483 -19.87 -5.66 31.05
CA HIS A 483 -20.90 -5.27 32.01
C HIS A 483 -20.60 -5.86 33.40
N VAL A 484 -20.25 -7.15 33.47
CA VAL A 484 -19.88 -7.83 34.72
C VAL A 484 -18.64 -7.19 35.35
N LEU A 485 -17.56 -7.01 34.57
CA LEU A 485 -16.30 -6.43 35.09
C LEU A 485 -16.46 -5.01 35.63
N GLU A 486 -17.29 -4.18 34.99
CA GLU A 486 -17.58 -2.82 35.48
C GLU A 486 -18.51 -2.85 36.71
N ARG A 487 -19.54 -3.71 36.73
CA ARG A 487 -20.45 -3.87 37.87
C ARG A 487 -19.72 -4.36 39.11
N SER A 488 -18.83 -5.33 38.94
CA SER A 488 -18.01 -5.91 40.02
C SER A 488 -16.80 -5.05 40.40
N LYS A 489 -16.56 -3.93 39.70
CA LYS A 489 -15.44 -3.00 39.93
C LYS A 489 -14.05 -3.65 39.85
N TRP A 490 -13.88 -4.64 38.97
CA TRP A 490 -12.58 -5.31 38.78
C TRP A 490 -11.56 -4.42 38.07
N PHE A 491 -12.01 -3.42 37.31
CA PHE A 491 -11.11 -2.46 36.66
C PHE A 491 -10.64 -1.37 37.62
N VAL A 492 -9.32 -1.14 37.65
CA VAL A 492 -8.73 -0.02 38.38
C VAL A 492 -9.23 1.32 37.80
N PRO A 493 -9.57 2.34 38.61
CA PRO A 493 -10.07 3.64 38.12
C PRO A 493 -9.10 4.42 37.21
N SER A 494 -7.81 4.09 37.24
CA SER A 494 -6.78 4.68 36.38
C SER A 494 -6.71 4.04 34.99
N GLN A 495 -7.29 2.85 34.79
CA GLN A 495 -7.33 2.20 33.48
C GLN A 495 -8.36 2.90 32.59
N SER A 496 -7.90 3.46 31.47
CA SER A 496 -8.75 4.13 30.47
C SER A 496 -8.81 3.38 29.14
N GLY A 497 -7.83 2.52 28.84
CA GLY A 497 -7.78 1.75 27.60
C GLY A 497 -8.94 0.75 27.49
N PHE A 498 -9.56 0.70 26.31
CA PHE A 498 -10.64 -0.24 25.95
C PHE A 498 -11.90 -0.22 26.84
N ARG A 499 -12.06 0.81 27.70
CA ARG A 499 -13.23 0.96 28.58
C ARG A 499 -14.24 1.94 28.01
N ARG A 500 -15.52 1.67 28.27
CA ARG A 500 -16.61 2.55 27.81
C ARG A 500 -16.52 3.90 28.52
N ARG A 501 -16.78 4.99 27.77
CA ARG A 501 -16.77 6.38 28.27
C ARG A 501 -15.43 6.85 28.86
N ARG A 502 -14.34 6.17 28.55
CA ARG A 502 -12.97 6.58 28.88
C ARG A 502 -12.18 6.78 27.58
N GLY A 503 -11.22 7.70 27.60
CA GLY A 503 -10.37 8.00 26.45
C GLY A 503 -8.93 8.33 26.84
N THR A 504 -8.07 8.49 25.84
CA THR A 504 -6.67 8.89 26.06
C THR A 504 -6.56 10.29 26.66
N ILE A 505 -7.54 11.15 26.41
CA ILE A 505 -7.63 12.51 26.98
C ILE A 505 -7.73 12.45 28.50
N ASP A 506 -8.46 11.49 29.08
CA ASP A 506 -8.58 11.37 30.55
C ASP A 506 -7.22 11.14 31.21
N ASN A 507 -6.38 10.30 30.59
CA ASN A 507 -5.03 10.03 31.09
C ASN A 507 -4.10 11.23 30.88
N LEU A 508 -4.23 11.93 29.75
CA LEU A 508 -3.45 13.14 29.48
C LEU A 508 -3.77 14.24 30.48
N LEU A 509 -5.06 14.48 30.76
CA LEU A 509 -5.50 15.45 31.75
C LEU A 509 -4.95 15.10 33.15
N LYS A 510 -5.01 13.82 33.56
CA LYS A 510 -4.42 13.40 34.84
C LYS A 510 -2.92 13.70 34.92
N LEU A 511 -2.17 13.41 33.86
CA LEU A 511 -0.74 13.70 33.81
C LEU A 511 -0.47 15.21 33.84
N GLU A 512 -1.23 15.98 33.07
CA GLU A 512 -1.13 17.45 33.04
C GLU A 512 -1.43 18.06 34.42
N THR A 513 -2.49 17.59 35.09
CA THR A 513 -2.82 18.02 36.45
C THR A 513 -1.68 17.71 37.42
N ALA A 514 -1.11 16.50 37.38
CA ALA A 514 0.03 16.14 38.22
C ALA A 514 1.26 17.03 37.97
N ILE A 515 1.53 17.37 36.70
CA ILE A 515 2.59 18.30 36.31
C ILE A 515 2.34 19.70 36.91
N ARG A 516 1.12 20.23 36.74
CA ARG A 516 0.74 21.55 37.26
C ARG A 516 0.82 21.61 38.78
N GLU A 517 0.35 20.59 39.49
CA GLU A 517 0.41 20.50 40.94
C GLU A 517 1.86 20.45 41.46
N ALA A 518 2.73 19.71 40.78
CA ALA A 518 4.15 19.67 41.13
C ALA A 518 4.80 21.06 40.99
N PHE A 519 4.51 21.79 39.91
CA PHE A 519 4.99 23.16 39.73
C PHE A 519 4.50 24.11 40.83
N VAL A 520 3.20 24.09 41.14
CA VAL A 520 2.62 24.94 42.20
C VAL A 520 3.26 24.64 43.56
N ARG A 521 3.52 23.37 43.85
CA ARG A 521 4.15 22.93 45.11
C ARG A 521 5.67 23.02 45.13
N LYS A 522 6.30 23.54 44.05
CA LYS A 522 7.76 23.59 43.87
C LYS A 522 8.43 22.22 44.07
N LYS A 523 7.75 21.14 43.64
CA LYS A 523 8.25 19.77 43.67
C LYS A 523 8.67 19.33 42.27
N HIS A 524 9.55 18.33 42.21
CA HIS A 524 9.85 17.63 40.96
C HIS A 524 8.87 16.47 40.77
N LEU A 525 8.35 16.33 39.54
CA LEU A 525 7.57 15.17 39.13
C LEU A 525 8.45 14.28 38.24
N VAL A 526 8.55 13.00 38.60
CA VAL A 526 9.19 11.98 37.77
C VAL A 526 8.10 11.10 37.19
N SER A 527 8.14 10.88 35.87
CA SER A 527 7.22 9.98 35.17
C SER A 527 8.00 8.79 34.62
N ILE A 528 7.52 7.58 34.90
CA ILE A 528 8.09 6.32 34.41
C ILE A 528 7.08 5.72 33.44
N PHE A 529 7.52 5.48 32.20
CA PHE A 529 6.68 4.91 31.15
C PHE A 529 7.11 3.46 30.89
N PHE A 530 6.18 2.53 31.09
CA PHE A 530 6.37 1.12 30.78
C PHE A 530 5.70 0.78 29.45
N ASP A 531 6.41 0.08 28.58
CA ASP A 531 5.86 -0.49 27.35
C ASP A 531 6.12 -2.00 27.33
N ILE A 532 5.06 -2.78 27.06
CA ILE A 532 5.13 -4.24 27.04
C ILE A 532 5.35 -4.67 25.60
N GLU A 533 6.51 -5.26 25.32
CA GLU A 533 6.82 -5.74 23.98
C GLU A 533 5.89 -6.90 23.59
N LYS A 534 5.19 -6.77 22.46
CA LYS A 534 4.41 -7.84 21.83
C LYS A 534 3.36 -8.47 22.76
N ALA A 535 2.68 -7.63 23.56
CA ALA A 535 1.76 -8.05 24.62
C ALA A 535 0.68 -9.06 24.20
N TYR A 536 0.12 -8.92 22.98
CA TYR A 536 -0.89 -9.86 22.48
C TYR A 536 -0.30 -11.17 21.95
N ASP A 537 0.91 -11.12 21.38
CA ASP A 537 1.55 -12.28 20.75
C ASP A 537 2.23 -13.21 21.78
N ARG A 538 2.60 -12.67 22.95
CA ARG A 538 3.25 -13.39 24.07
C ARG A 538 2.31 -13.76 25.21
N ASN A 539 1.01 -13.69 24.99
CA ASN A 539 0.03 -13.82 26.05
C ASN A 539 -0.18 -15.29 26.50
N TRP A 540 0.04 -15.57 27.79
CA TRP A 540 -0.14 -16.91 28.35
C TRP A 540 -1.62 -17.21 28.62
N ARG A 541 -2.27 -17.88 27.64
CA ARG A 541 -3.72 -18.15 27.66
C ARG A 541 -4.18 -18.91 28.91
N HIS A 542 -3.46 -19.95 29.31
CA HIS A 542 -3.80 -20.73 30.49
C HIS A 542 -3.74 -19.89 31.77
N GLY A 543 -2.72 -19.03 31.91
CA GLY A 543 -2.60 -18.11 33.05
C GLY A 543 -3.76 -17.12 33.14
N ILE A 544 -4.25 -16.61 32.01
CA ILE A 544 -5.46 -15.77 31.97
C ILE A 544 -6.69 -16.55 32.41
N LEU A 545 -6.89 -17.73 31.85
CA LEU A 545 -8.08 -18.55 32.13
C LEU A 545 -8.14 -19.01 33.58
N ARG A 546 -6.99 -19.16 34.25
CA ARG A 546 -6.94 -19.49 35.68
C ARG A 546 -7.24 -18.29 36.58
N PHE A 547 -6.95 -17.07 36.12
CA PHE A 547 -7.15 -15.85 36.89
C PHE A 547 -8.58 -15.32 36.82
N ILE A 548 -9.28 -15.61 35.70
CA ILE A 548 -10.70 -15.35 35.50
C ILE A 548 -11.49 -16.47 36.16
#